data_AF-A0A934YSW3-F1
#
_entry.id   AF-A0A934YSW3-F1
#
_cell.length_a   1.000
_cell.length_b   1.000
_cell.length_c   1.000
_cell.angle_alpha   90.00
_cell.angle_beta   90.00
_cell.angle_gamma   90.00
#
_symmetry.space_group_name_H-M   'P 1'
#
loop_
_entity.id
_entity.type
_entity.pdbx_description
1 polymer ?
#
loop_
_entity_poly.entity_id
_entity_poly.type
_entity_poly.pdbx_seq_one_letter_code
_entity_poly.pdbx_strand_id
1 'polypeptide(L)'
;MTTPVSGGQGAAATLGNPIWQRLWLRCHQSDWQSLALVGSSARDPEAMLEIAQGLARIGKELGQELAVFDARKIGLVDMDGTLQQVKALTQKGKRCLVVLNLVSENATTVPMVQSLDAALIGVFIGETTVVAASRTVDEAGRSKFLGSIVLQQR
;
A
#
# COMPACT_ATOMS: atom_id res chain seq x y z
N MET A 1 -30.43 -3.34 24.82
CA MET A 1 -29.67 -4.45 24.20
C MET A 1 -28.80 -3.86 23.10
N THR A 2 -27.52 -3.64 23.39
CA THR A 2 -26.54 -3.13 22.43
C THR A 2 -25.74 -4.31 21.89
N THR A 3 -25.88 -4.60 20.60
CA THR A 3 -25.06 -5.59 19.90
C THR A 3 -23.62 -5.07 19.77
N PRO A 4 -22.59 -5.85 20.15
CA PRO A 4 -21.22 -5.47 19.84
C PRO A 4 -20.96 -5.63 18.35
N VAL A 5 -20.35 -4.61 17.76
CA VAL A 5 -19.93 -4.57 16.35
C VAL A 5 -18.89 -5.67 16.08
N SER A 6 -19.21 -6.55 15.13
CA SER A 6 -18.37 -7.63 14.62
C SER A 6 -17.12 -7.08 13.89
N GLY A 7 -16.15 -6.57 14.63
CA GLY A 7 -14.84 -6.15 14.10
C GLY A 7 -13.76 -7.25 14.13
N GLY A 8 -14.00 -8.36 14.81
CA GLY A 8 -12.97 -9.38 15.11
C GLY A 8 -12.81 -10.51 14.08
N GLN A 9 -13.82 -10.79 13.24
CA GLN A 9 -13.80 -11.98 12.37
C GLN A 9 -12.95 -11.80 11.10
N GLY A 10 -12.82 -10.56 10.59
CA GLY A 10 -11.98 -10.28 9.42
C GLY A 10 -10.49 -10.30 9.74
N ALA A 11 -10.09 -9.81 10.92
CA ALA A 11 -8.67 -9.71 11.32
C ALA A 11 -8.06 -11.09 11.61
N ALA A 12 -8.76 -11.94 12.36
CA ALA A 12 -8.35 -13.33 12.60
C ALA A 12 -8.28 -14.15 11.29
N ALA A 13 -9.21 -13.92 10.35
CA ALA A 13 -9.18 -14.54 9.03
C ALA A 13 -7.96 -14.10 8.21
N THR A 14 -7.55 -12.83 8.28
CA THR A 14 -6.32 -12.34 7.64
C THR A 14 -5.04 -12.87 8.31
N LEU A 15 -4.99 -12.92 9.65
CA LEU A 15 -3.83 -13.45 10.39
C LEU A 15 -3.63 -14.95 10.17
N GLY A 16 -4.71 -15.72 10.11
CA GLY A 16 -4.66 -17.17 9.87
C GLY A 16 -4.41 -17.54 8.40
N ASN A 17 -4.45 -16.58 7.48
CA ASN A 17 -4.29 -16.84 6.06
C ASN A 17 -2.81 -16.81 5.64
N PRO A 18 -2.25 -17.93 5.13
CA PRO A 18 -0.84 -18.01 4.75
C PRO A 18 -0.37 -16.98 3.72
N ILE A 19 -1.27 -16.50 2.85
CA ILE A 19 -0.94 -15.50 1.82
C ILE A 19 -0.61 -14.16 2.48
N TRP A 20 -1.43 -13.75 3.44
CA TRP A 20 -1.28 -12.51 4.20
C TRP A 20 -0.05 -12.53 5.11
N GLN A 21 0.16 -13.66 5.82
CA GLN A 21 1.38 -13.87 6.59
C GLN A 21 2.63 -13.78 5.72
N ARG A 22 2.62 -14.42 4.54
CA ARG A 22 3.75 -14.39 3.61
C ARG A 22 3.99 -12.99 3.05
N LEU A 23 2.94 -12.25 2.71
CA LEU A 23 3.06 -10.86 2.26
C LEU A 23 3.68 -10.00 3.37
N TRP A 24 3.14 -10.07 4.58
CA TRP A 24 3.67 -9.34 5.73
C TRP A 24 5.15 -9.65 6.01
N LEU A 25 5.51 -10.94 6.06
CA LEU A 25 6.89 -11.37 6.27
C LEU A 25 7.84 -10.90 5.16
N ARG A 26 7.39 -10.89 3.90
CA ARG A 26 8.19 -10.34 2.79
C ARG A 26 8.38 -8.84 2.90
N CYS A 27 7.35 -8.09 3.27
CA CYS A 27 7.49 -6.65 3.52
C CYS A 27 8.49 -6.39 4.66
N HIS A 28 8.52 -7.23 5.69
CA HIS A 28 9.39 -7.03 6.85
C HIS A 28 10.87 -7.41 6.63
N GLN A 29 11.23 -7.98 5.48
CA GLN A 29 12.64 -8.26 5.15
C GLN A 29 13.46 -6.98 4.90
N SER A 30 12.77 -5.84 4.73
CA SER A 30 13.38 -4.53 4.54
C SER A 30 12.96 -3.60 5.67
N ASP A 31 13.89 -2.79 6.17
CA ASP A 31 13.64 -1.87 7.28
C ASP A 31 13.06 -0.54 6.78
N TRP A 32 11.78 -0.56 6.40
CA TRP A 32 11.05 0.63 5.98
C TRP A 32 10.21 1.23 7.11
N GLN A 33 10.03 2.54 7.07
CA GLN A 33 9.05 3.26 7.90
C GLN A 33 7.85 3.72 7.06
N SER A 34 8.03 3.85 5.75
CA SER A 34 7.01 4.24 4.79
C SER A 34 7.02 3.32 3.57
N LEU A 35 5.88 2.69 3.28
CA LEU A 35 5.73 1.74 2.18
C LEU A 35 4.62 2.20 1.22
N ALA A 36 4.97 2.40 -0.04
CA ALA A 36 4.02 2.67 -1.10
C ALA A 36 3.36 1.37 -1.60
N LEU A 37 2.06 1.42 -1.83
CA LEU A 37 1.29 0.38 -2.51
C LEU A 37 0.75 0.99 -3.80
N VAL A 38 1.41 0.68 -4.92
CA VAL A 38 1.14 1.32 -6.20
C VAL A 38 0.35 0.38 -7.09
N GLY A 39 -0.87 0.74 -7.45
CA GLY A 39 -1.67 -0.08 -8.35
C GLY A 39 -3.08 0.47 -8.51
N SER A 40 -3.71 0.09 -9.60
CA SER A 40 -5.06 0.54 -9.95
C SER A 40 -5.76 -0.53 -10.78
N SER A 41 -7.06 -0.64 -10.57
CA SER A 41 -7.97 -1.47 -11.34
C SER A 41 -9.23 -0.67 -11.58
N ALA A 42 -9.74 -0.72 -12.81
CA ALA A 42 -11.00 -0.07 -13.16
C ALA A 42 -12.19 -0.87 -12.63
N ARG A 43 -12.04 -2.19 -12.56
CA ARG A 43 -13.08 -3.11 -12.08
C ARG A 43 -13.14 -3.20 -10.57
N ASP A 44 -12.01 -3.05 -9.89
CA ASP A 44 -11.92 -3.04 -8.43
C ASP A 44 -10.98 -1.92 -7.94
N PRO A 45 -11.48 -0.67 -7.89
CA PRO A 45 -10.67 0.48 -7.48
C PRO A 45 -10.15 0.38 -6.03
N GLU A 46 -10.86 -0.33 -5.16
CA GLU A 46 -10.59 -0.39 -3.72
C GLU A 46 -9.60 -1.51 -3.35
N ALA A 47 -9.37 -2.50 -4.20
CA ALA A 47 -8.49 -3.63 -3.93
C ALA A 47 -7.13 -3.28 -3.33
N MET A 48 -6.44 -2.26 -3.85
CA MET A 48 -5.14 -1.83 -3.28
C MET A 48 -5.28 -1.21 -1.89
N LEU A 49 -6.36 -0.48 -1.64
CA LEU A 49 -6.66 0.08 -0.33
C LEU A 49 -7.05 -1.03 0.66
N GLU A 50 -7.82 -2.03 0.22
CA GLU A 50 -8.11 -3.23 1.02
C GLU A 50 -6.84 -4.00 1.39
N ILE A 51 -5.86 -4.10 0.48
CA ILE A 51 -4.54 -4.65 0.79
C ILE A 51 -3.86 -3.85 1.90
N ALA A 52 -3.83 -2.52 1.78
CA ALA A 52 -3.22 -1.64 2.78
C ALA A 52 -3.87 -1.82 4.15
N GLN A 53 -5.21 -1.84 4.19
CA GLN A 53 -5.96 -2.04 5.42
C GLN A 53 -5.75 -3.44 6.00
N GLY A 54 -5.67 -4.48 5.17
CA GLY A 54 -5.36 -5.84 5.60
C GLY A 54 -3.98 -5.94 6.25
N LEU A 55 -2.96 -5.33 5.65
CA LEU A 55 -1.62 -5.24 6.23
C LEU A 55 -1.60 -4.45 7.55
N ALA A 56 -2.31 -3.33 7.63
CA ALA A 56 -2.41 -2.55 8.85
C ALA A 56 -3.10 -3.32 9.99
N ARG A 57 -4.13 -4.12 9.67
CA ARG A 57 -4.78 -5.03 10.64
C ARG A 57 -3.80 -6.07 11.15
N ILE A 58 -3.07 -6.76 10.27
CA ILE A 58 -2.05 -7.74 10.67
C ILE A 58 -1.00 -7.09 11.58
N GLY A 59 -0.46 -5.94 11.19
CA GLY A 59 0.51 -5.24 12.01
C GLY A 59 -0.04 -4.87 13.38
N LYS A 60 -1.29 -4.36 13.46
CA LYS A 60 -1.93 -4.01 14.73
C LYS A 60 -2.00 -5.20 15.69
N GLU A 61 -2.39 -6.36 15.18
CA GLU A 61 -2.47 -7.59 15.98
C GLU A 61 -1.09 -8.10 16.41
N LEU A 62 -0.04 -7.79 15.66
CA LEU A 62 1.36 -8.05 16.00
C LEU A 62 1.98 -6.93 16.86
N GLY A 63 1.19 -5.96 17.34
CA GLY A 63 1.64 -4.86 18.20
C GLY A 63 2.30 -3.70 17.46
N GLN A 64 2.17 -3.62 16.13
CA GLN A 64 2.68 -2.53 15.29
C GLN A 64 1.53 -1.68 14.75
N GLU A 65 1.49 -0.38 15.07
CA GLU A 65 0.55 0.54 14.43
C GLU A 65 1.07 0.96 13.04
N LEU A 66 0.28 0.67 12.00
CA LEU A 66 0.50 1.19 10.65
C LEU A 66 -0.62 2.18 10.31
N ALA A 67 -0.25 3.42 10.00
CA ALA A 67 -1.17 4.39 9.43
C ALA A 67 -1.35 4.12 7.93
N VAL A 68 -2.58 4.19 7.43
CA VAL A 68 -2.88 4.05 6.00
C VAL A 68 -3.27 5.40 5.43
N PHE A 69 -2.61 5.84 4.37
CA PHE A 69 -2.91 7.05 3.61
C PHE A 69 -3.43 6.67 2.24
N ASP A 70 -4.64 7.11 1.92
CA ASP A 70 -5.16 7.02 0.55
C ASP A 70 -4.68 8.24 -0.25
N ALA A 71 -3.69 8.01 -1.12
CA ALA A 71 -3.08 9.01 -1.96
C ALA A 71 -3.39 8.80 -3.46
N ARG A 72 -4.35 7.92 -3.79
CA ARG A 72 -4.67 7.52 -5.16
C ARG A 72 -5.03 8.69 -6.07
N LYS A 73 -5.73 9.68 -5.50
CA LYS A 73 -6.23 10.88 -6.20
C LYS A 73 -5.58 12.18 -5.74
N ILE A 74 -4.43 12.13 -5.08
CA ILE A 74 -3.73 13.33 -4.62
C ILE A 74 -3.23 14.12 -5.82
N GLY A 75 -3.62 15.39 -5.87
CA GLY A 75 -3.10 16.38 -6.79
C GLY A 75 -1.82 17.03 -6.27
N LEU A 76 -1.13 17.77 -7.14
CA LEU A 76 0.14 18.41 -6.84
C LEU A 76 0.06 19.38 -5.65
N VAL A 77 -1.07 20.06 -5.47
CA VAL A 77 -1.29 21.05 -4.40
C VAL A 77 -1.27 20.39 -3.01
N ASP A 78 -1.84 19.20 -2.88
CA ASP A 78 -1.99 18.50 -1.60
C ASP A 78 -0.81 17.57 -1.28
N MET A 79 0.04 17.30 -2.28
CA MET A 79 1.15 16.35 -2.20
C MET A 79 2.12 16.66 -1.04
N ASP A 80 2.59 17.91 -0.95
CA ASP A 80 3.51 18.34 0.11
C ASP A 80 2.89 18.16 1.51
N GLY A 81 1.61 18.49 1.65
CA GLY A 81 0.89 18.31 2.91
C GLY A 81 0.84 16.85 3.34
N THR A 82 0.54 15.93 2.41
CA THR A 82 0.52 14.50 2.70
C THR A 82 1.91 13.96 3.02
N LEU A 83 2.95 14.36 2.28
CA LEU A 83 4.33 13.94 2.58
C LEU A 83 4.80 14.44 3.95
N GLN A 84 4.41 15.65 4.35
CA GLN A 84 4.69 16.17 5.69
C GLN A 84 4.00 15.35 6.79
N GLN A 85 2.74 14.95 6.58
CA GLN A 85 2.02 14.08 7.52
C GLN A 85 2.69 12.72 7.66
N VAL A 86 3.07 12.10 6.53
CA VAL A 86 3.81 10.83 6.51
C VAL A 86 5.12 10.98 7.29
N LYS A 87 5.90 12.03 7.00
CA LYS A 87 7.18 12.29 7.67
C LYS A 87 7.02 12.53 9.18
N ALA A 88 5.97 13.24 9.60
CA ALA A 88 5.69 13.48 11.00
C ALA A 88 5.35 12.19 11.77
N LEU A 89 4.76 11.19 11.11
CA LEU A 89 4.50 9.88 11.71
C LEU A 89 5.76 9.02 11.76
N THR A 90 6.53 8.96 10.67
CA THR A 90 7.76 8.16 10.64
C THR A 90 8.81 8.67 11.60
N GLN A 91 8.90 9.99 11.82
CA GLN A 91 9.75 10.58 12.87
C GLN A 91 9.37 10.19 14.30
N LYS A 92 8.10 9.84 14.54
CA LYS A 92 7.62 9.32 15.82
C LYS A 92 7.82 7.80 15.95
N GLY A 93 8.51 7.18 15.00
CA GLY A 93 8.71 5.73 14.93
C GLY A 93 7.47 4.94 14.51
N LYS A 94 6.44 5.61 13.95
CA LYS A 94 5.26 4.93 13.42
C LYS A 94 5.46 4.58 11.96
N ARG A 95 5.03 3.38 11.57
CA ARG A 95 5.07 2.95 10.17
C ARG A 95 3.82 3.42 9.43
N CYS A 96 3.96 3.63 8.13
CA CYS A 96 2.83 4.03 7.28
C CYS A 96 2.82 3.31 5.94
N LEU A 97 1.60 3.12 5.44
CA LEU A 97 1.29 2.58 4.13
C LEU A 97 0.64 3.70 3.31
N VAL A 98 1.13 3.94 2.10
CA VAL A 98 0.60 4.98 1.21
C VAL A 98 0.11 4.34 -0.07
N VAL A 99 -1.19 4.46 -0.36
CA VAL A 99 -1.80 3.84 -1.54
C VAL A 99 -1.81 4.83 -2.69
N LEU A 100 -1.26 4.44 -3.84
CA LEU A 100 -1.07 5.28 -5.02
C LEU A 100 -1.59 4.55 -6.26
N ASN A 101 -2.05 5.31 -7.25
CA ASN A 101 -2.36 4.75 -8.58
C ASN A 101 -1.09 4.60 -9.42
N LEU A 102 -1.19 3.90 -10.56
CA LEU A 102 -0.10 3.81 -11.53
C LEU A 102 0.31 5.20 -12.07
N VAL A 103 1.56 5.34 -12.53
CA VAL A 103 2.10 6.61 -13.06
C VAL A 103 1.38 7.06 -14.33
N SER A 104 0.74 6.14 -15.05
CA SER A 104 -0.11 6.43 -16.21
C SER A 104 -1.43 7.12 -15.83
N GLU A 105 -1.83 7.06 -14.56
CA GLU A 105 -3.10 7.59 -14.06
C GLU A 105 -2.92 8.79 -13.13
N ASN A 106 -1.84 8.84 -12.36
CA ASN A 106 -1.56 9.96 -11.47
C ASN A 106 -0.08 10.39 -11.56
N ALA A 107 0.13 11.64 -11.97
CA ALA A 107 1.45 12.23 -12.11
C ALA A 107 2.18 12.42 -10.77
N THR A 108 1.47 12.46 -9.64
CA THR A 108 2.09 12.57 -8.31
C THR A 108 2.68 11.24 -7.82
N THR A 109 2.37 10.11 -8.46
CA THR A 109 2.87 8.79 -8.03
C THR A 109 4.38 8.73 -7.99
N VAL A 110 5.08 9.23 -9.02
CA VAL A 110 6.55 9.20 -9.08
C VAL A 110 7.20 9.95 -7.91
N PRO A 111 6.94 11.26 -7.69
CA PRO A 111 7.55 11.99 -6.58
C PRO A 111 7.11 11.46 -5.21
N MET A 112 5.89 10.93 -5.09
CA MET A 112 5.41 10.28 -3.87
C MET A 112 6.24 9.04 -3.55
N VAL A 113 6.38 8.09 -4.49
CA VAL A 113 7.16 6.86 -4.27
C VAL A 113 8.63 7.17 -3.96
N GLN A 114 9.23 8.12 -4.66
CA GLN A 114 10.63 8.50 -4.46
C GLN A 114 10.89 9.05 -3.05
N SER A 115 9.89 9.72 -2.46
CA SER A 115 9.94 10.30 -1.12
C SER A 115 9.71 9.28 0.01
N LEU A 116 9.26 8.07 -0.32
CA LEU A 116 8.99 6.98 0.63
C LEU A 116 10.17 5.99 0.65
N ASP A 117 10.25 5.14 1.67
CA ASP A 117 11.40 4.23 1.83
C ASP A 117 11.36 3.08 0.82
N ALA A 118 10.18 2.51 0.61
CA ALA A 118 9.98 1.33 -0.22
C ALA A 118 8.62 1.35 -0.93
N ALA A 119 8.45 0.47 -1.93
CA ALA A 119 7.24 0.32 -2.71
C ALA A 119 6.93 -1.15 -3.06
N LEU A 120 5.64 -1.44 -3.26
CA LEU A 120 5.15 -2.64 -3.93
C LEU A 120 4.24 -2.24 -5.08
N ILE A 121 4.29 -2.99 -6.17
CA ILE A 121 3.38 -2.80 -7.30
C ILE A 121 2.27 -3.84 -7.32
N GLY A 122 1.02 -3.40 -7.36
CA GLY A 122 -0.16 -4.23 -7.60
C GLY A 122 -0.35 -4.47 -9.09
N VAL A 123 -0.34 -5.74 -9.50
CA VAL A 123 -0.58 -6.17 -10.87
C VAL A 123 -1.91 -6.91 -10.93
N PHE A 124 -2.92 -6.27 -11.51
CA PHE A 124 -4.24 -6.83 -11.71
C PHE A 124 -4.27 -7.64 -13.01
N ILE A 125 -4.49 -8.95 -12.90
CA ILE A 125 -4.50 -9.85 -14.05
C ILE A 125 -5.60 -9.43 -15.03
N GLY A 126 -5.22 -9.19 -16.28
CA GLY A 126 -6.15 -8.78 -17.34
C GLY A 126 -6.41 -7.27 -17.42
N GLU A 127 -5.90 -6.47 -16.47
CA GLU A 127 -6.04 -5.00 -16.47
C GLU A 127 -4.69 -4.29 -16.46
N THR A 128 -3.79 -4.64 -15.54
CA THR A 128 -2.46 -4.04 -15.47
C THR A 128 -1.58 -4.61 -16.58
N THR A 129 -1.27 -3.79 -17.57
CA THR A 129 -0.33 -4.19 -18.63
C THR A 129 1.10 -4.22 -18.10
N VAL A 130 1.93 -5.11 -18.66
CA VAL A 130 3.37 -5.17 -18.35
C VAL A 130 4.05 -3.83 -18.63
N VAL A 131 3.61 -3.11 -19.67
CA VAL A 131 4.13 -1.79 -20.02
C VAL A 131 3.82 -0.77 -18.93
N ALA A 132 2.58 -0.69 -18.45
CA ALA A 132 2.20 0.24 -17.39
C ALA A 132 2.92 -0.07 -16.05
N ALA A 133 3.03 -1.36 -15.72
CA ALA A 133 3.75 -1.80 -14.53
C ALA A 133 5.25 -1.48 -14.62
N SER A 134 5.90 -1.83 -15.74
CA SER A 134 7.33 -1.58 -15.95
C SER A 134 7.63 -0.10 -15.94
N ARG A 135 6.83 0.70 -16.64
CA ARG A 135 6.95 2.16 -16.65
C ARG A 135 6.85 2.77 -15.25
N THR A 136 5.90 2.30 -14.44
CA THR A 136 5.77 2.76 -13.05
C THR A 136 7.03 2.45 -12.24
N VAL A 137 7.57 1.23 -12.37
CA VAL A 137 8.78 0.82 -11.67
C VAL A 137 10.02 1.58 -12.16
N ASP A 138 10.13 1.84 -13.46
CA ASP A 138 11.24 2.56 -14.07
C ASP A 138 11.25 4.03 -13.67
N GLU A 139 10.11 4.72 -13.79
CA GLU A 139 10.02 6.15 -13.47
C GLU A 139 10.14 6.42 -11.96
N ALA A 140 9.53 5.59 -11.11
CA ALA A 140 9.60 5.75 -9.66
C ALA A 140 10.92 5.24 -9.05
N GLY A 141 11.68 4.44 -9.80
CA GLY A 141 13.00 3.91 -9.42
C GLY A 141 12.94 2.46 -8.95
N ARG A 142 13.57 1.56 -9.72
CA ARG A 142 13.61 0.11 -9.46
C ARG A 142 14.07 -0.26 -8.04
N SER A 143 15.02 0.47 -7.48
CA SER A 143 15.57 0.21 -6.15
C SER A 143 14.56 0.42 -5.02
N LYS A 144 13.46 1.16 -5.26
CA LYS A 144 12.39 1.35 -4.27
C LYS A 144 11.47 0.13 -4.18
N PHE A 145 11.35 -0.67 -5.25
CA PHE A 145 10.36 -1.75 -5.29
C PHE A 145 10.88 -3.02 -4.64
N LEU A 146 10.21 -3.46 -3.58
CA LEU A 146 10.47 -4.73 -2.90
C LEU A 146 9.93 -5.92 -3.70
N GLY A 147 8.98 -5.66 -4.62
CA GLY A 147 8.36 -6.69 -5.45
C GLY A 147 6.97 -6.29 -5.94
N SER A 148 6.20 -7.30 -6.34
CA SER A 148 4.85 -7.17 -6.87
C SER A 148 3.84 -8.02 -6.13
N ILE A 149 2.62 -7.52 -6.01
CA ILE A 149 1.44 -8.26 -5.57
C ILE A 149 0.61 -8.56 -6.81
N VAL A 150 0.42 -9.84 -7.13
CA VAL A 150 -0.42 -10.23 -8.26
C VAL A 150 -1.83 -10.48 -7.75
N LEU A 151 -2.78 -9.72 -8.28
CA LEU A 151 -4.19 -9.81 -7.95
C LEU A 151 -4.94 -10.48 -9.09
N GLN A 152 -5.55 -11.63 -8.79
CA GLN A 152 -6.53 -12.25 -9.65
C GLN A 152 -7.91 -11.79 -9.22
N GLN A 153 -8.68 -11.28 -10.17
CA GLN A 153 -10.06 -10.89 -9.91
C GLN A 153 -10.92 -12.13 -9.60
N ARG A 154 -11.92 -11.94 -8.74
CA ARG A 154 -12.97 -12.92 -8.52
C ARG A 154 -14.05 -12.84 -9.60
#